data_AF-Q3A146-F1
#
_entry.id   AF-Q3A146-F1
#
_cell.length_a   1.000
_cell.length_b   1.000
_cell.length_c   1.000
_cell.angle_alpha   90.00
_cell.angle_beta   90.00
_cell.angle_gamma   90.00
#
_symmetry.space_group_name_H-M   'P 1'
#
loop_
_entity.id
_entity.type
_entity.pdbx_description
1 polymer ?
#
loop_
_entity_poly.entity_id
_entity_poly.type
_entity_poly.pdbx_seq_one_letter_code
_entity_poly.pdbx_strand_id
1 'polypeptide(L)'
;MIQQRQQLWQRTVTAVAAELERLDSPRRAWITEAVTAIARDQQRMHALFLAADGPAACSRCNGACCACGTYHFTLVNLLAYLIEGTLPPLPEFSRPCPFLGPSGCRLPVARRPFNCVIFLCEEIWHNLSEPQQRQARLLEDALRRQYLAFDALFAGSSLRGLLIRAERLQGQALLDAPL
;
A
#
# COMPACT_ATOMS: atom_id res chain seq x y z
N MET A 1 -21.00 3.50 10.22
CA MET A 1 -19.58 3.69 9.88
C MET A 1 -18.89 2.39 9.43
N ILE A 2 -18.79 1.33 10.25
CA ILE A 2 -18.12 0.06 9.84
C ILE A 2 -18.78 -0.59 8.61
N GLN A 3 -20.11 -0.78 8.65
CA GLN A 3 -20.86 -1.39 7.54
C GLN A 3 -20.74 -0.58 6.23
N GLN A 4 -20.73 0.76 6.32
CA GLN A 4 -20.54 1.64 5.17
C GLN A 4 -19.15 1.44 4.54
N ARG A 5 -18.09 1.32 5.35
CA ARG A 5 -16.73 1.02 4.85
C ARG A 5 -16.65 -0.36 4.21
N GLN A 6 -17.30 -1.36 4.79
CA GLN A 6 -17.36 -2.71 4.21
C GLN A 6 -18.03 -2.69 2.83
N GLN A 7 -19.17 -2.00 2.72
CA GLN A 7 -19.89 -1.88 1.45
C GLN A 7 -19.10 -1.09 0.41
N LEU A 8 -18.47 0.02 0.81
CA LEU A 8 -17.61 0.80 -0.07
C LEU A 8 -16.44 -0.04 -0.57
N TRP A 9 -15.73 -0.74 0.32
CA TRP A 9 -14.65 -1.65 -0.03
C TRP A 9 -15.08 -2.67 -1.08
N GLN A 10 -16.20 -3.37 -0.84
CA GLN A 10 -16.68 -4.41 -1.76
C GLN A 10 -16.98 -3.82 -3.15
N ARG A 11 -17.70 -2.70 -3.21
CA ARG A 11 -18.01 -2.04 -4.49
C ARG A 11 -16.75 -1.58 -5.21
N THR A 12 -15.79 -0.99 -4.48
CA THR A 12 -14.54 -0.51 -5.07
C THR A 12 -13.69 -1.65 -5.61
N VAL A 13 -13.55 -2.76 -4.86
CA VAL A 13 -12.79 -3.93 -5.35
C VAL A 13 -13.42 -4.51 -6.61
N THR A 14 -14.74 -4.69 -6.62
CA THR A 14 -15.47 -5.17 -7.81
C THR A 14 -15.30 -4.22 -9.00
N ALA A 15 -15.41 -2.90 -8.79
CA ALA A 15 -15.26 -1.91 -9.86
C ALA A 15 -13.85 -1.93 -10.45
N VAL A 16 -12.80 -1.89 -9.61
CA VAL A 16 -11.40 -1.90 -10.08
C VAL A 16 -11.08 -3.20 -10.82
N ALA A 17 -11.60 -4.35 -10.38
CA ALA A 17 -11.41 -5.61 -11.09
C ALA A 17 -12.02 -5.55 -12.51
N ALA A 18 -13.27 -5.10 -12.64
CA ALA A 18 -13.94 -4.95 -13.92
C ALA A 18 -13.33 -3.87 -14.82
N GLU A 19 -12.74 -2.82 -14.25
CA GLU A 19 -11.97 -1.81 -14.98
C GLU A 19 -10.66 -2.39 -15.51
N LEU A 20 -9.94 -3.15 -14.68
CA LEU A 20 -8.67 -3.76 -15.06
C LEU A 20 -8.82 -4.78 -16.20
N GLU A 21 -9.92 -5.53 -16.23
CA GLU A 21 -10.24 -6.47 -17.31
C GLU A 21 -10.48 -5.79 -18.66
N ARG A 22 -11.02 -4.57 -18.67
CA ARG A 22 -11.31 -3.78 -19.88
C ARG A 22 -10.14 -2.90 -20.34
N LEU A 23 -9.09 -2.85 -19.53
CA LEU A 23 -7.93 -2.01 -19.75
C LEU A 23 -7.11 -2.55 -20.94
N ASP A 24 -6.56 -1.65 -21.75
CA ASP A 24 -5.75 -2.07 -22.90
C ASP A 24 -4.44 -2.78 -22.49
N SER A 25 -3.88 -3.57 -23.40
CA SER A 25 -2.65 -4.33 -23.12
C SER A 25 -1.48 -3.45 -22.69
N PRO A 26 -1.22 -2.27 -23.30
CA PRO A 26 -0.12 -1.40 -22.90
C PRO A 26 -0.22 -0.89 -21.46
N ARG A 27 -1.39 -0.39 -21.04
CA ARG A 27 -1.57 0.08 -19.66
C ARG A 27 -1.50 -1.09 -18.68
N ARG A 28 -2.02 -2.26 -19.04
CA ARG A 28 -1.97 -3.44 -18.16
C ARG A 28 -0.52 -3.92 -17.96
N ALA A 29 0.28 -3.93 -19.02
CA ALA A 29 1.71 -4.22 -18.95
C ALA A 29 2.44 -3.19 -18.06
N TRP A 30 2.16 -1.89 -18.25
CA TRP A 30 2.74 -0.84 -17.42
C TRP A 30 2.43 -1.04 -15.93
N ILE A 31 1.17 -1.32 -15.57
CA ILE A 31 0.80 -1.57 -14.17
C ILE A 31 1.57 -2.78 -13.64
N THR A 32 1.66 -3.86 -14.42
CA THR A 32 2.35 -5.10 -14.03
C THR A 32 3.82 -4.85 -13.70
N GLU A 33 4.52 -4.13 -14.58
CA GLU A 33 5.91 -3.74 -14.37
C GLU A 33 6.07 -2.84 -13.14
N ALA A 34 5.18 -1.85 -13.00
CA ALA A 34 5.24 -0.89 -11.91
C ALA A 34 4.99 -1.53 -10.53
N VAL A 35 3.96 -2.39 -10.38
CA VAL A 35 3.71 -3.09 -9.11
C VAL A 35 4.82 -4.09 -8.78
N THR A 36 5.46 -4.71 -9.79
CA THR A 36 6.62 -5.58 -9.59
C THR A 36 7.83 -4.80 -9.09
N ALA A 37 8.09 -3.62 -9.65
CA ALA A 37 9.17 -2.76 -9.21
C ALA A 37 8.95 -2.26 -7.77
N ILE A 38 7.72 -1.84 -7.44
CA ILE A 38 7.33 -1.46 -6.08
C ILE A 38 7.55 -2.63 -5.11
N ALA A 39 7.06 -3.84 -5.45
CA ALA A 39 7.21 -5.02 -4.61
C ALA A 39 8.69 -5.29 -4.27
N ARG A 40 9.58 -5.19 -5.25
CA ARG A 40 11.03 -5.36 -5.05
C ARG A 40 11.60 -4.30 -4.10
N ASP A 41 11.28 -3.03 -4.31
CA ASP A 41 11.82 -1.95 -3.50
C ASP A 41 11.24 -1.97 -2.06
N GLN A 42 10.00 -2.44 -1.90
CA GLN A 42 9.40 -2.70 -0.58
C GLN A 42 10.12 -3.82 0.18
N GLN A 43 10.49 -4.91 -0.50
CA GLN A 43 11.28 -5.98 0.12
C GLN A 43 12.67 -5.49 0.53
N ARG A 44 13.30 -4.64 -0.29
CA ARG A 44 14.60 -4.02 0.06
C ARG A 44 14.49 -3.08 1.25
N MET A 45 13.42 -2.28 1.34
CA MET A 45 13.16 -1.44 2.50
C MET A 45 12.93 -2.29 3.76
N HIS A 46 12.18 -3.39 3.63
CA HIS A 46 11.96 -4.31 4.74
C HIS A 46 13.23 -5.00 5.22
N ALA A 47 14.17 -5.31 4.31
CA ALA A 47 15.47 -5.84 4.72
C ALA A 47 16.24 -4.85 5.62
N LEU A 48 16.13 -3.54 5.38
CA LEU A 48 16.70 -2.52 6.26
C LEU A 48 15.99 -2.51 7.63
N PHE A 49 14.66 -2.58 7.64
CA PHE A 49 13.89 -2.73 8.87
C PHE A 49 14.34 -3.94 9.70
N LEU A 50 14.59 -5.09 9.07
CA LEU A 50 15.09 -6.29 9.76
C LEU A 50 16.53 -6.11 10.26
N ALA A 51 17.41 -5.48 9.47
CA ALA A 51 18.79 -5.24 9.85
C ALA A 51 18.92 -4.30 11.07
N ALA A 52 17.92 -3.45 11.32
CA ALA A 52 17.83 -2.56 12.48
C ALA A 52 17.07 -3.17 13.68
N ASP A 53 16.84 -4.48 13.69
CA ASP A 53 16.04 -5.19 14.70
C ASP A 53 14.62 -4.62 14.87
N GLY A 54 14.01 -4.28 13.74
CA GLY A 54 12.67 -3.72 13.66
C GLY A 54 11.59 -4.52 14.40
N PRO A 55 11.56 -5.88 14.36
CA PRO A 55 10.59 -6.66 15.12
C PRO A 55 10.63 -6.39 16.63
N ALA A 56 11.82 -6.32 17.23
CA ALA A 56 11.97 -6.04 18.65
C ALA A 56 11.59 -4.58 18.99
N ALA A 57 11.93 -3.63 18.11
CA ALA A 57 11.48 -2.24 18.25
C ALA A 57 9.94 -2.13 18.21
N CYS A 58 9.30 -2.82 17.27
CA CYS A 58 7.84 -2.83 17.16
C CYS A 58 7.16 -3.49 18.36
N SER A 59 7.74 -4.54 18.96
CA SER A 59 7.15 -5.17 20.15
C SER A 59 7.18 -4.26 21.38
N ARG A 60 8.17 -3.36 21.49
CA ARG A 60 8.25 -2.38 22.59
C ARG A 60 7.10 -1.36 22.55
N CYS A 61 6.70 -0.92 21.36
CA CYS A 61 5.60 0.05 21.20
C CYS A 61 4.27 -0.59 20.80
N ASN A 62 4.19 -1.93 20.80
CA ASN A 62 3.06 -2.72 20.35
C ASN A 62 2.49 -2.26 18.98
N GLY A 63 3.38 -1.85 18.08
CA GLY A 63 3.00 -1.39 16.74
C GLY A 63 2.12 -0.14 16.73
N ALA A 64 2.36 0.85 17.58
CA ALA A 64 1.59 2.11 17.65
C ALA A 64 1.36 2.77 16.27
N CYS A 65 2.31 2.68 15.34
CA CYS A 65 2.14 3.18 13.97
C CYS A 65 0.99 2.49 13.20
N CYS A 66 0.72 1.21 13.48
CA CYS A 66 -0.39 0.47 12.90
C CYS A 66 -1.75 0.94 13.42
N ALA A 67 -1.83 1.64 14.57
CA ALA A 67 -3.07 2.21 15.05
C ALA A 67 -3.63 3.30 14.12
N CYS A 68 -2.79 3.93 13.30
CA CYS A 68 -3.18 4.97 12.35
C CYS A 68 -3.51 4.42 10.94
N GLY A 69 -3.48 3.10 10.75
CA GLY A 69 -3.46 2.47 9.43
C GLY A 69 -4.80 2.36 8.68
N THR A 70 -5.90 2.93 9.19
CA THR A 70 -7.26 2.68 8.67
C THR A 70 -7.39 2.87 7.17
N TYR A 71 -6.76 3.92 6.65
CA TYR A 71 -6.88 4.34 5.26
C TYR A 71 -5.59 4.19 4.46
N HIS A 72 -4.58 3.48 4.97
CA HIS A 72 -3.30 3.42 4.27
C HIS A 72 -3.36 2.62 2.96
N PHE A 73 -4.23 1.60 2.86
CA PHE A 73 -4.33 0.76 1.67
C PHE A 73 -4.78 1.56 0.44
N THR A 74 -3.99 1.55 -0.64
CA THR A 74 -4.21 2.36 -1.85
C THR A 74 -4.65 1.52 -3.04
N LEU A 75 -4.99 2.19 -4.15
CA LEU A 75 -5.27 1.54 -5.43
C LEU A 75 -4.09 0.68 -5.92
N VAL A 76 -2.86 1.18 -5.78
CA VAL A 76 -1.64 0.45 -6.15
C VAL A 76 -1.55 -0.90 -5.43
N ASN A 77 -1.92 -0.92 -4.13
CA ASN A 77 -1.93 -2.17 -3.36
C ASN A 77 -2.96 -3.16 -3.90
N LEU A 78 -4.16 -2.68 -4.27
CA LEU A 78 -5.20 -3.53 -4.86
C LEU A 78 -4.76 -4.10 -6.21
N LEU A 79 -4.20 -3.27 -7.09
CA LEU A 79 -3.73 -3.67 -8.41
C LEU A 79 -2.66 -4.77 -8.34
N ALA A 80 -1.78 -4.72 -7.34
CA ALA A 80 -0.78 -5.76 -7.12
C ALA A 80 -1.39 -7.15 -6.84
N TYR A 81 -2.57 -7.22 -6.21
CA TYR A 81 -3.29 -8.50 -6.04
C TYR A 81 -4.02 -8.91 -7.32
N LEU A 82 -4.74 -7.96 -7.94
CA LEU A 82 -5.62 -8.26 -9.08
C LEU A 82 -4.84 -8.69 -10.33
N ILE A 83 -3.64 -8.14 -10.56
CA ILE A 83 -2.79 -8.53 -11.69
C ILE A 83 -2.34 -10.00 -11.58
N GLU A 84 -2.14 -10.48 -10.36
CA GLU A 84 -1.82 -11.89 -10.10
C GLU A 84 -3.06 -12.78 -10.03
N GLY A 85 -4.26 -12.26 -10.30
CA GLY A 85 -5.51 -13.00 -10.19
C GLY A 85 -5.88 -13.37 -8.75
N THR A 86 -5.39 -12.61 -7.77
CA THR A 86 -5.67 -12.83 -6.34
C THR A 86 -6.44 -11.66 -5.73
N LEU A 87 -6.93 -11.85 -4.51
CA LEU A 87 -7.59 -10.80 -3.73
C LEU A 87 -6.79 -10.49 -2.46
N PRO A 88 -6.80 -9.23 -1.99
CA PRO A 88 -6.28 -8.89 -0.67
C PRO A 88 -7.05 -9.63 0.45
N PRO A 89 -6.42 -9.86 1.61
CA PRO A 89 -7.13 -10.34 2.79
C PRO A 89 -8.35 -9.48 3.10
N LEU A 90 -9.44 -10.09 3.55
CA LEU A 90 -10.66 -9.35 3.90
C LEU A 90 -10.36 -8.34 5.04
N PRO A 91 -10.61 -7.04 4.85
CA PRO A 91 -10.34 -6.03 5.88
C PRO A 91 -11.28 -6.16 7.08
N GLU A 92 -10.76 -5.98 8.29
CA GLU A 92 -11.53 -5.93 9.54
C GLU A 92 -11.70 -4.47 10.00
N PHE A 93 -12.70 -3.76 9.49
CA PHE A 93 -12.89 -2.32 9.78
C PHE A 93 -13.30 -1.99 11.23
N SER A 94 -13.48 -2.99 12.09
CA SER A 94 -13.60 -2.80 13.55
C SER A 94 -12.25 -2.48 14.21
N ARG A 95 -11.13 -2.75 13.54
CA ARG A 95 -9.78 -2.47 14.01
C ARG A 95 -9.27 -1.13 13.48
N PRO A 96 -8.36 -0.46 14.20
CA PRO A 96 -7.72 0.76 13.70
C PRO A 96 -6.96 0.54 12.38
N CYS A 97 -6.21 -0.56 12.23
CA CYS A 97 -5.73 -1.03 10.93
C CYS A 97 -6.54 -2.27 10.50
N PRO A 98 -7.30 -2.21 9.40
CA PRO A 98 -8.13 -3.32 8.94
C PRO A 98 -7.32 -4.56 8.56
N PHE A 99 -6.03 -4.43 8.28
CA PHE A 99 -5.16 -5.54 7.87
C PHE A 99 -4.25 -6.03 9.00
N LEU A 100 -4.35 -5.48 10.22
CA LEU A 100 -3.57 -5.95 11.35
C LEU A 100 -4.26 -7.16 12.01
N GLY A 101 -3.62 -8.32 11.95
CA GLY A 101 -4.05 -9.56 12.61
C GLY A 101 -3.31 -9.81 13.93
N PRO A 102 -3.67 -10.89 14.66
CA PRO A 102 -3.03 -11.24 15.93
C PRO A 102 -1.51 -11.50 15.82
N SER A 103 -1.06 -12.04 14.68
CA SER A 103 0.36 -12.33 14.40
C SER A 103 1.05 -11.23 13.59
N GLY A 104 0.49 -10.01 13.57
CA GLY A 104 1.01 -8.88 12.81
C GLY A 104 0.24 -8.59 11.51
N CYS A 105 0.85 -7.82 10.61
CA CYS A 105 0.20 -7.37 9.38
C CYS A 105 -0.11 -8.57 8.46
N ARG A 106 -1.37 -8.70 8.04
CA ARG A 106 -1.83 -9.74 7.11
C ARG A 106 -1.44 -9.47 5.66
N LEU A 107 -0.96 -8.27 5.34
CA LEU A 107 -0.41 -7.96 4.02
C LEU A 107 1.05 -8.42 3.96
N PRO A 108 1.43 -9.20 2.93
CA PRO A 108 2.82 -9.50 2.67
C PRO A 108 3.56 -8.19 2.37
N VAL A 109 4.85 -8.13 2.71
CA VAL A 109 5.69 -6.93 2.60
C VAL A 109 5.57 -6.27 1.22
N ALA A 110 5.65 -7.07 0.15
CA ALA A 110 5.53 -6.65 -1.24
C ALA A 110 4.18 -6.03 -1.64
N ARG A 111 3.18 -6.04 -0.75
CA ARG A 111 1.86 -5.47 -0.99
C ARG A 111 1.39 -4.56 0.15
N ARG A 112 2.31 -4.18 1.05
CA ARG A 112 1.99 -3.24 2.13
C ARG A 112 1.85 -1.82 1.56
N PRO A 113 1.06 -0.95 2.20
CA PRO A 113 0.99 0.45 1.77
C PRO A 113 2.33 1.17 1.84
N PHE A 114 2.54 2.16 0.98
CA PHE A 114 3.72 3.02 0.96
C PHE A 114 4.10 3.50 2.37
N ASN A 115 3.17 4.19 3.07
CA ASN A 115 3.39 4.72 4.42
C ASN A 115 3.79 3.63 5.43
N CYS A 116 3.29 2.40 5.27
CA CYS A 116 3.58 1.30 6.19
C CYS A 116 4.97 0.70 5.97
N VAL A 117 5.57 0.88 4.79
CA VAL A 117 6.89 0.32 4.46
C VAL A 117 7.99 1.36 4.64
N ILE A 118 7.74 2.63 4.33
CA ILE A 118 8.74 3.69 4.44
C ILE A 118 8.89 4.24 5.86
N PHE A 119 7.92 4.01 6.73
CA PHE A 119 8.01 4.49 8.11
C PHE A 119 8.99 3.64 8.92
N LEU A 120 10.16 4.23 9.20
CA LEU A 120 11.13 3.74 10.16
C LEU A 120 11.10 4.70 11.36
N CYS A 121 10.74 4.21 12.55
CA CYS A 121 10.72 5.06 13.74
C CYS A 121 12.15 5.49 14.11
N GLU A 122 12.26 6.49 14.99
CA GLU A 122 13.53 7.03 15.43
C GLU A 122 14.50 5.95 15.93
N GLU A 123 14.01 4.99 16.70
CA GLU A 123 14.81 3.86 17.20
C GLU A 123 15.37 3.00 16.06
N ILE A 124 14.52 2.60 15.11
CA ILE A 124 14.93 1.82 13.94
C ILE A 124 15.93 2.63 13.10
N TRP A 125 15.68 3.93 12.94
CA TRP A 125 16.56 4.81 12.17
C TRP A 125 17.97 4.89 12.76
N HIS A 126 18.09 5.05 14.07
CA HIS A 126 19.37 5.11 14.77
C HIS A 126 20.12 3.77 14.77
N ASN A 127 19.41 2.65 14.69
CA ASN A 127 20.02 1.33 14.59
C ASN A 127 20.58 1.01 13.20
N LEU A 128 20.26 1.81 12.17
CA LEU A 128 20.86 1.68 10.85
C LEU A 128 22.23 2.37 10.80
N SER A 129 23.20 1.71 10.17
CA SER A 129 24.45 2.35 9.76
C SER A 129 24.21 3.47 8.74
N GLU A 130 25.13 4.42 8.60
CA GLU A 130 24.98 5.50 7.62
C GLU A 130 24.75 5.03 6.17
N PRO A 131 25.45 4.00 5.64
CA PRO A 131 25.14 3.46 4.32
C PRO A 131 23.70 2.95 4.19
N GLN A 132 23.20 2.27 5.23
CA GLN A 132 21.82 1.77 5.26
C GLN A 132 20.81 2.90 5.35
N GLN A 133 21.07 3.96 6.12
CA GLN A 133 20.23 5.16 6.15
C GLN A 133 20.16 5.85 4.78
N ARG A 134 21.31 5.98 4.09
CA ARG A 134 21.33 6.50 2.70
C ARG A 134 20.52 5.62 1.76
N GLN A 135 20.65 4.30 1.87
CA GLN A 135 19.86 3.35 1.09
C GLN A 135 18.36 3.47 1.38
N ALA A 136 17.95 3.66 2.63
CA ALA A 136 16.56 3.87 3.01
C ALA A 136 15.98 5.11 2.33
N ARG A 137 16.70 6.26 2.34
CA ARG A 137 16.24 7.48 1.65
C ARG A 137 16.08 7.27 0.15
N LEU A 138 17.04 6.62 -0.50
CA LEU A 138 16.97 6.32 -1.93
C LEU A 138 15.77 5.41 -2.28
N LEU A 139 15.50 4.42 -1.43
CA LEU A 139 14.34 3.52 -1.60
C LEU A 139 13.02 4.25 -1.36
N GLU A 140 12.94 5.10 -0.34
CA GLU A 140 11.76 5.93 -0.10
C GLU A 140 11.47 6.83 -1.29
N ASP A 141 12.48 7.53 -1.81
CA ASP A 141 12.35 8.41 -2.97
C ASP A 141 11.91 7.64 -4.22
N ALA A 142 12.48 6.44 -4.44
CA ALA A 142 12.10 5.57 -5.55
C ALA A 142 10.62 5.12 -5.43
N LEU A 143 10.23 4.61 -4.26
CA LEU A 143 8.85 4.21 -3.98
C LEU A 143 7.90 5.40 -4.16
N ARG A 144 8.25 6.58 -3.63
CA ARG A 144 7.42 7.78 -3.74
C ARG A 144 7.19 8.16 -5.20
N ARG A 145 8.24 8.16 -6.03
CA ARG A 145 8.11 8.41 -7.48
C ARG A 145 7.23 7.38 -8.17
N GLN A 146 7.37 6.11 -7.83
CA GLN A 146 6.54 5.04 -8.41
C GLN A 146 5.05 5.25 -8.07
N TYR A 147 4.72 5.51 -6.80
CA TYR A 147 3.33 5.80 -6.40
C TYR A 147 2.78 7.08 -7.04
N LEU A 148 3.60 8.13 -7.16
CA LEU A 148 3.19 9.37 -7.85
C LEU A 148 2.95 9.16 -9.34
N ALA A 149 3.64 8.22 -9.99
CA ALA A 149 3.37 7.87 -11.38
C ALA A 149 1.97 7.26 -11.54
N PHE A 150 1.49 6.47 -10.58
CA PHE A 150 0.10 6.03 -10.55
C PHE A 150 -0.87 7.20 -10.34
N ASP A 151 -0.57 8.11 -9.42
CA ASP A 151 -1.40 9.32 -9.17
C ASP A 151 -1.54 10.19 -10.42
N ALA A 152 -0.54 10.23 -11.29
CA ALA A 152 -0.59 10.94 -12.56
C ALA A 152 -1.43 10.23 -13.65
N LEU A 153 -1.58 8.91 -13.57
CA LEU A 153 -2.23 8.11 -14.61
C LEU A 153 -3.65 7.68 -14.26
N PHE A 154 -3.97 7.55 -12.98
CA PHE A 154 -5.23 6.96 -12.53
C PHE A 154 -5.94 7.85 -11.52
N ALA A 155 -7.17 8.23 -11.84
CA ALA A 155 -8.04 9.05 -11.00
C ALA A 155 -8.17 8.46 -9.59
N GLY A 156 -8.27 7.13 -9.47
CA GLY A 156 -8.40 6.41 -8.21
C GLY A 156 -7.11 6.27 -7.40
N SER A 157 -5.95 6.64 -7.93
CA SER A 157 -4.70 6.56 -7.20
C SER A 157 -4.52 7.76 -6.26
N SER A 158 -4.01 7.48 -5.07
CA SER A 158 -3.57 8.47 -4.10
C SER A 158 -2.79 7.80 -2.97
N LEU A 159 -1.74 8.47 -2.47
CA LEU A 159 -1.09 8.12 -1.21
C LEU A 159 -2.01 8.24 0.03
N ARG A 160 -3.19 8.86 -0.10
CA ARG A 160 -4.15 9.03 0.99
C ARG A 160 -5.04 7.81 1.24
N GLY A 161 -5.04 6.82 0.34
CA GLY A 161 -5.84 5.60 0.50
C GLY A 161 -6.98 5.44 -0.50
N LEU A 162 -7.30 4.18 -0.77
CA LEU A 162 -8.30 3.75 -1.73
C LEU A 162 -9.71 4.20 -1.33
N LEU A 163 -10.11 3.98 -0.07
CA LEU A 163 -11.47 4.31 0.37
C LEU A 163 -11.74 5.80 0.34
N ILE A 164 -10.78 6.63 0.80
CA ILE A 164 -10.89 8.09 0.72
C ILE A 164 -11.03 8.54 -0.74
N ARG A 165 -10.26 7.92 -1.65
CA ARG A 165 -10.32 8.30 -3.06
C ARG A 165 -11.63 7.85 -3.72
N ALA A 166 -12.10 6.63 -3.43
CA ALA A 166 -13.35 6.09 -3.93
C ALA A 166 -14.57 6.93 -3.48
N GLU A 167 -14.59 7.40 -2.23
CA GLU A 167 -15.65 8.30 -1.74
C GLU A 167 -15.68 9.61 -2.53
N ARG A 168 -14.52 10.20 -2.82
CA ARG A 168 -14.40 11.45 -3.59
C ARG A 168 -14.83 11.31 -5.03
N LEU A 169 -14.57 10.16 -5.64
CA LEU A 169 -14.93 9.89 -7.03
C LEU A 169 -16.41 9.54 -7.22
N GLN A 170 -17.15 9.25 -6.14
CA GLN A 170 -18.61 9.05 -6.18
C GLN A 170 -19.09 8.05 -7.25
N GLY A 171 -18.32 6.99 -7.51
CA GLY A 171 -18.66 5.95 -8.48
C GLY A 171 -18.10 6.17 -9.89
N GLN A 172 -17.34 7.23 -10.13
CA GLN A 172 -16.49 7.35 -11.32
C GLN A 172 -15.41 6.26 -11.34
N ALA A 173 -14.94 5.90 -12.54
CA ALA A 173 -13.92 4.88 -12.72
C ALA A 173 -12.61 5.27 -12.04
N LEU A 174 -11.97 4.31 -11.38
CA LEU A 174 -10.73 4.51 -10.65
C LEU A 174 -9.50 4.40 -11.57
N LEU A 175 -9.59 3.68 -12.68
CA LEU A 175 -8.52 3.48 -13.67
C LEU A 175 -8.63 4.41 -14.89
N ASP A 176 -9.54 5.39 -14.87
CA ASP A 176 -9.56 6.48 -15.85
C ASP A 176 -8.48 7.53 -15.52
N ALA A 177 -8.18 8.39 -16.49
CA ALA A 177 -7.24 9.49 -16.27
C ALA A 177 -7.75 10.46 -15.19
N PRO A 178 -6.88 11.08 -14.38
CA PRO A 178 -7.28 12.14 -13.47
C PRO A 178 -7.94 13.30 -14.22
N LEU A 179 -8.96 13.91 -13.59
CA LEU A 179 -9.61 15.15 -14.05
C LEU A 179 -8.68 16.36 -13.90
#